data_AF-A0A8K0R581-F1
#
_entry.id   AF-A0A8K0R581-F1
#
_cell.length_a   1.000
_cell.length_b   1.000
_cell.length_c   1.000
_cell.angle_alpha   90.00
_cell.angle_beta   90.00
_cell.angle_gamma   90.00
#
_symmetry.space_group_name_H-M   'P 1'
#
loop_
_entity.id
_entity.type
_entity.pdbx_description
1 polymer ?
#
loop_
_entity_poly.entity_id
_entity_poly.type
_entity_poly.pdbx_seq_one_letter_code
_entity_poly.pdbx_strand_id
1 'polypeptide(L)'
;MAEPSQLMEARIRAEQNYDSSQRPDQSNQEDTMGFSDREYEFFVTTDKPHQPEGTDRGLIRRTVMRNFFESKWAGSQNNTSEHNSASTVMAERQLKSRFRLPKPGKESPESTMKRRDSNQEKMAVKRKRPKATRTGSGATDANEQAEARKSLTGSPPGPSTDENNESSKTGKRQDQRILLKISPSSHRFDPFDVLPVPGTPQLDMLFKLYKSGSRTNSIVINAKHTWWSFISNDAGLLHATLATWALYGVLVRGLSELRVDKLRHKNEAIKEINVKLGSPDSTITDELVGTVLTMASFENLLGAYESAQVHVAALKRMVNARGGIFAFGHNDGLIRGITWVDFHTAAAFHMPPSFPQIRLDPDAPPLPDKVLEKAALTSPTSLLQLSMAAIDCFNIFYRLHRLAIAASSYWRSQVNPLTLSNLLYETEYIILSVPDCSRDFLDFDLETKPERDKDLQDRDNTAHAASVVEALLAAAQIFVYAALRELPTNAKIFAILLERLRIAVARPSICTIYVWKKERQLHMLLWTFVVACSVAPAGECRSWWIERLTDIIVDMKIRSRFDLEMVLQRVAWVDTYFNSVLGAMWEEVAQQ
;
A
#
# COMPACT_ATOMS: atom_id res chain seq x y z
N MET A 1 -43.59 -32.37 -19.18
CA MET A 1 -43.95 -31.13 -19.90
C MET A 1 -45.32 -30.69 -19.42
N ALA A 2 -45.50 -29.39 -19.17
CA ALA A 2 -46.77 -28.72 -18.93
C ALA A 2 -46.70 -27.35 -19.63
N GLU A 3 -47.82 -26.80 -20.08
CA GLU A 3 -47.80 -25.68 -21.02
C GLU A 3 -47.46 -24.31 -20.39
N PRO A 4 -46.90 -23.35 -21.16
CA PRO A 4 -46.51 -22.03 -20.64
C PRO A 4 -47.66 -21.17 -20.11
N SER A 5 -48.91 -21.44 -20.54
CA SER A 5 -50.05 -20.55 -20.31
C SER A 5 -50.41 -20.39 -18.82
N GLN A 6 -50.35 -21.48 -18.04
CA GLN A 6 -50.80 -21.50 -16.64
C GLN A 6 -49.87 -20.76 -15.66
N LEU A 7 -48.62 -20.47 -16.05
CA LEU A 7 -47.68 -19.69 -15.23
C LEU A 7 -47.90 -18.17 -15.32
N MET A 8 -48.65 -17.69 -16.31
CA MET A 8 -48.94 -16.26 -16.48
C MET A 8 -50.03 -15.78 -15.51
N GLU A 9 -51.14 -16.51 -15.41
CA GLU A 9 -52.28 -16.16 -14.54
C GLU A 9 -51.93 -16.22 -13.05
N ALA A 10 -51.05 -17.14 -12.66
CA ALA A 10 -50.54 -17.25 -11.29
C ALA A 10 -49.74 -16.01 -10.85
N ARG A 11 -49.10 -15.31 -11.80
CA ARG A 11 -48.25 -14.15 -11.52
C ARG A 11 -49.07 -12.88 -11.32
N ILE A 12 -50.07 -12.65 -12.19
CA ILE A 12 -50.95 -11.46 -12.13
C ILE A 12 -51.77 -11.42 -10.83
N ARG A 13 -52.18 -12.58 -10.29
CA ARG A 13 -52.91 -12.66 -9.00
C ARG A 13 -52.04 -12.38 -7.76
N ALA A 14 -50.72 -12.40 -7.87
CA ALA A 14 -49.83 -12.07 -6.75
C ALA A 14 -49.64 -10.56 -6.58
N GLU A 15 -49.70 -9.79 -7.68
CA GLU A 15 -49.34 -8.36 -7.69
C GLU A 15 -50.51 -7.41 -7.34
N GLN A 16 -51.73 -7.93 -7.14
CA GLN A 16 -52.93 -7.14 -6.80
C GLN A 16 -53.33 -7.16 -5.31
N ASN A 17 -52.60 -7.89 -4.45
CA ASN A 17 -53.00 -8.15 -3.06
C ASN A 17 -51.99 -7.67 -1.99
N TYR A 18 -51.18 -6.65 -2.31
CA TYR A 18 -50.22 -6.05 -1.36
C TYR A 18 -50.33 -4.52 -1.21
N ASP A 19 -51.34 -3.88 -1.79
CA ASP A 19 -51.62 -2.45 -1.64
C ASP A 19 -52.91 -2.20 -0.82
N SER A 20 -52.87 -2.55 0.47
CA SER A 20 -53.73 -1.94 1.49
C SER A 20 -53.27 -2.30 2.92
N SER A 21 -53.32 -1.31 3.81
CA SER A 21 -53.10 -1.40 5.28
C SER A 21 -51.67 -1.20 5.82
N GLN A 22 -51.19 0.06 5.82
CA GLN A 22 -50.80 0.79 7.05
C GLN A 22 -50.40 2.24 6.74
N ARG A 23 -51.22 3.20 7.16
CA ARG A 23 -50.83 4.62 7.32
C ARG A 23 -50.64 4.91 8.81
N PRO A 24 -49.48 5.44 9.25
CA PRO A 24 -49.38 6.24 10.46
C PRO A 24 -49.91 7.66 10.21
N ASP A 25 -50.45 8.32 11.23
CA ASP A 25 -51.00 9.67 11.10
C ASP A 25 -49.93 10.74 10.83
N GLN A 26 -50.25 11.66 9.92
CA GLN A 26 -49.55 12.94 9.82
C GLN A 26 -50.08 13.86 10.91
N SER A 27 -49.24 14.15 11.92
CA SER A 27 -49.47 15.23 12.88
C SER A 27 -48.31 16.23 12.81
N ASN A 28 -48.66 17.51 12.96
CA ASN A 28 -47.88 18.68 12.59
C ASN A 28 -46.37 18.60 12.96
N GLN A 29 -45.50 18.72 11.95
CA GLN A 29 -44.16 19.25 12.15
C GLN A 29 -44.25 20.78 12.14
N GLU A 30 -44.11 21.41 13.30
CA GLU A 30 -43.67 22.79 13.40
C GLU A 30 -42.13 22.83 13.35
N ASP A 31 -41.55 23.77 12.60
CA ASP A 31 -40.08 23.90 12.44
C ASP A 31 -39.39 24.40 13.72
N THR A 32 -39.16 23.50 14.68
CA THR A 32 -38.21 23.76 15.77
C THR A 32 -36.80 23.39 15.34
N MET A 33 -35.98 24.41 15.04
CA MET A 33 -34.52 24.23 14.86
C MET A 33 -33.90 23.62 16.12
N GLY A 34 -33.57 22.32 16.05
CA GLY A 34 -32.82 21.63 17.09
C GLY A 34 -31.40 22.18 17.17
N PHE A 35 -31.09 22.90 18.26
CA PHE A 35 -29.71 23.19 18.63
C PHE A 35 -28.98 21.86 18.87
N SER A 36 -27.92 21.59 18.12
CA SER A 36 -27.06 20.44 18.38
C SER A 36 -26.35 20.63 19.71
N ASP A 37 -26.72 19.81 20.70
CA ASP A 37 -26.12 19.89 22.03
C ASP A 37 -24.63 19.55 21.96
N ARG A 38 -23.80 20.33 22.66
CA ARG A 38 -22.34 20.25 22.50
C ARG A 38 -21.78 19.10 23.33
N GLU A 39 -21.29 18.06 22.67
CA GLU A 39 -20.57 16.97 23.33
C GLU A 39 -19.26 17.50 23.96
N TYR A 40 -19.16 17.35 25.29
CA TYR A 40 -17.97 17.66 26.09
C TYR A 40 -17.55 16.43 26.91
N GLU A 41 -16.49 15.76 26.48
CA GLU A 41 -15.87 14.68 27.26
C GLU A 41 -14.81 15.26 28.21
N PHE A 42 -14.87 14.88 29.49
CA PHE A 42 -13.97 15.36 30.55
C PHE A 42 -12.96 14.26 30.94
N PHE A 43 -11.75 14.33 30.38
CA PHE A 43 -10.67 13.41 30.70
C PHE A 43 -9.91 13.82 31.95
N VAL A 44 -9.73 12.89 32.89
CA VAL A 44 -9.00 13.13 34.15
C VAL A 44 -7.49 13.05 33.90
N THR A 45 -6.80 14.19 33.95
CA THR A 45 -5.34 14.23 33.94
C THR A 45 -4.79 13.64 35.24
N THR A 46 -4.08 12.52 35.16
CA THR A 46 -3.30 11.97 36.28
C THR A 46 -1.88 12.53 36.29
N ASP A 47 -1.19 12.50 37.43
CA ASP A 47 0.13 13.13 37.64
C ASP A 47 1.31 12.45 36.93
N LYS A 48 1.07 11.70 35.84
CA LYS A 48 2.08 11.05 35.01
C LYS A 48 1.84 11.40 33.53
N PRO A 49 2.89 11.54 32.71
CA PRO A 49 2.75 11.85 31.28
C PRO A 49 2.24 10.63 30.49
N HIS A 50 0.95 10.35 30.63
CA HIS A 50 0.23 9.36 29.83
C HIS A 50 -0.20 10.00 28.51
N GLN A 51 0.33 9.52 27.39
CA GLN A 51 -0.22 9.86 26.07
C GLN A 51 -1.40 8.91 25.81
N PRO A 52 -2.60 9.42 25.49
CA PRO A 52 -3.74 8.57 25.16
C PRO A 52 -3.45 7.78 23.88
N GLU A 53 -4.01 6.56 23.81
CA GLU A 53 -3.79 5.64 22.69
C GLU A 53 -4.37 6.18 21.37
N GLY A 54 -3.96 5.60 20.24
CA GLY A 54 -4.22 6.16 18.91
C GLY A 54 -5.69 6.46 18.63
N THR A 55 -6.58 5.55 19.04
CA THR A 55 -8.04 5.67 18.89
C THR A 55 -8.60 6.86 19.66
N ASP A 56 -8.33 6.95 20.96
CA ASP A 56 -8.79 8.04 21.84
C ASP A 56 -8.23 9.39 21.39
N ARG A 57 -6.94 9.41 21.05
CA ARG A 57 -6.23 10.61 20.55
C ARG A 57 -6.83 11.10 19.23
N GLY A 58 -7.31 10.18 18.38
CA GLY A 58 -8.08 10.48 17.17
C GLY A 58 -9.49 11.00 17.45
N LEU A 59 -10.20 10.38 18.41
CA LEU A 59 -11.55 10.77 18.82
C LEU A 59 -11.57 12.19 19.42
N ILE A 60 -10.69 12.45 20.41
CA ILE A 60 -10.50 13.75 21.06
C ILE A 60 -10.27 14.84 20.02
N ARG A 61 -9.36 14.61 19.06
CA ARG A 61 -9.07 15.57 17.99
C ARG A 61 -10.22 15.75 17.02
N ARG A 62 -10.96 14.69 16.67
CA ARG A 62 -12.14 14.78 15.82
C ARG A 62 -13.20 15.67 16.47
N THR A 63 -13.49 15.45 17.76
CA THR A 63 -14.43 16.28 18.53
C THR A 63 -13.93 17.72 18.68
N VAL A 64 -12.67 17.95 19.03
CA VAL A 64 -12.10 19.31 19.13
C VAL A 64 -12.16 20.05 17.78
N MET A 65 -11.83 19.39 16.67
CA MET A 65 -11.84 20.01 15.33
C MET A 65 -13.27 20.22 14.81
N ARG A 66 -14.20 19.29 15.07
CA ARG A 66 -15.64 19.47 14.83
C ARG A 66 -16.14 20.73 15.55
N ASN A 67 -15.99 20.78 16.88
CA ASN A 67 -16.46 21.88 17.72
C ASN A 67 -15.77 23.22 17.33
N PHE A 68 -14.51 23.19 16.87
CA PHE A 68 -13.80 24.35 16.33
C PHE A 68 -14.35 24.83 14.97
N PHE A 69 -14.67 23.92 14.05
CA PHE A 69 -15.27 24.30 12.77
C PHE A 69 -16.72 24.75 12.92
N GLU A 70 -17.53 24.09 13.75
CA GLU A 70 -18.89 24.53 14.09
C GLU A 70 -18.90 25.94 14.70
N SER A 71 -18.05 26.20 15.70
CA SER A 71 -17.94 27.55 16.29
C SER A 71 -17.35 28.61 15.36
N LYS A 72 -16.67 28.21 14.27
CA LYS A 72 -16.18 29.10 13.22
C LYS A 72 -17.20 29.31 12.09
N TRP A 73 -18.06 28.34 11.81
CA TRP A 73 -19.08 28.35 10.75
C TRP A 73 -20.43 28.89 11.22
N ALA A 74 -20.72 28.86 12.52
CA ALA A 74 -21.86 29.56 13.15
C ALA A 74 -21.82 31.10 12.99
N GLY A 75 -20.74 31.63 12.40
CA GLY A 75 -20.56 33.04 12.08
C GLY A 75 -20.23 33.90 13.31
N SER A 76 -19.95 35.17 13.06
CA SER A 76 -19.76 36.17 14.12
C SER A 76 -21.10 36.65 14.66
N GLN A 77 -21.89 35.76 15.27
CA GLN A 77 -22.84 36.24 16.28
C GLN A 77 -22.06 36.95 17.38
N ASN A 78 -22.54 38.12 17.80
CA ASN A 78 -21.92 38.94 18.83
C ASN A 78 -22.05 38.28 20.21
N ASN A 79 -21.25 37.25 20.48
CA ASN A 79 -21.07 36.69 21.81
C ASN A 79 -20.47 37.78 22.72
N THR A 80 -21.30 38.38 23.57
CA THR A 80 -20.99 39.55 24.41
C THR A 80 -20.08 39.21 25.60
N SER A 81 -18.86 38.73 25.31
CA SER A 81 -17.82 38.38 26.29
C SER A 81 -17.37 39.58 27.14
N GLU A 82 -17.40 40.79 26.59
CA GLU A 82 -17.08 42.03 27.31
C GLU A 82 -18.04 42.29 28.49
N HIS A 83 -19.35 42.03 28.32
CA HIS A 83 -20.34 42.19 29.39
C HIS A 83 -20.22 41.11 30.48
N ASN A 84 -19.95 39.86 30.10
CA ASN A 84 -19.78 38.77 31.07
C ASN A 84 -18.45 38.87 31.85
N SER A 85 -17.42 39.48 31.27
CA SER A 85 -16.17 39.79 31.98
C SER A 85 -16.41 40.83 33.08
N ALA A 86 -17.18 41.89 32.80
CA ALA A 86 -17.53 42.92 33.78
C ALA A 86 -18.40 42.38 34.92
N SER A 87 -19.42 41.56 34.62
CA SER A 87 -20.28 40.97 35.66
C SER A 87 -19.52 39.98 36.57
N THR A 88 -18.62 39.18 35.99
CA THR A 88 -17.76 38.24 36.75
C THR A 88 -16.83 38.97 37.72
N VAL A 89 -16.22 40.09 37.29
CA VAL A 89 -15.37 40.93 38.17
C VAL A 89 -16.19 41.63 39.26
N MET A 90 -17.43 42.06 38.97
CA MET A 90 -18.33 42.60 40.01
C MET A 90 -18.72 41.53 41.06
N ALA A 91 -18.90 40.27 40.64
CA ALA A 91 -19.26 39.15 41.51
C ALA A 91 -18.11 38.67 42.44
N GLU A 92 -16.86 39.00 42.12
CA GLU A 92 -15.66 38.58 42.90
C GLU A 92 -15.77 38.95 44.39
N ARG A 93 -16.49 40.04 44.72
CA ARG A 93 -16.69 40.51 46.10
C ARG A 93 -17.56 39.58 46.97
N GLN A 94 -18.28 38.60 46.40
CA GLN A 94 -19.17 37.71 47.16
C GLN A 94 -18.73 36.23 47.24
N LEU A 95 -17.69 35.81 46.50
CA LEU A 95 -17.34 34.38 46.37
C LEU A 95 -16.42 33.81 47.49
N LYS A 96 -16.14 34.56 48.55
CA LYS A 96 -15.11 34.20 49.57
C LYS A 96 -15.48 33.09 50.58
N SER A 97 -16.57 32.36 50.40
CA SER A 97 -17.06 31.39 51.41
C SER A 97 -17.54 30.02 50.90
N ARG A 98 -17.40 29.67 49.61
CA ARG A 98 -17.96 28.41 49.07
C ARG A 98 -16.98 27.32 48.64
N PHE A 99 -15.69 27.62 48.50
CA PHE A 99 -14.67 26.59 48.19
C PHE A 99 -13.47 26.67 49.13
N ARG A 100 -13.41 25.70 50.06
CA ARG A 100 -12.18 25.26 50.74
C ARG A 100 -12.17 23.74 50.73
N LEU A 101 -11.25 23.15 49.97
CA LEU A 101 -10.92 21.75 50.12
C LEU A 101 -10.20 21.53 51.48
N PRO A 102 -10.44 20.42 52.19
CA PRO A 102 -9.65 20.08 53.36
C PRO A 102 -8.21 19.74 52.94
N LYS A 103 -7.25 19.94 53.85
CA LYS A 103 -5.87 19.46 53.65
C LYS A 103 -5.82 17.94 53.87
N PRO A 104 -5.01 17.18 53.11
CA PRO A 104 -4.82 15.75 53.35
C PRO A 104 -4.13 15.52 54.71
N GLY A 105 -4.45 14.39 55.36
CA GLY A 105 -3.80 13.96 56.59
C GLY A 105 -4.63 14.11 57.86
N LYS A 106 -5.79 13.45 57.93
CA LYS A 106 -6.32 12.82 59.16
C LYS A 106 -7.45 11.84 58.83
N GLU A 107 -7.45 10.72 59.53
CA GLU A 107 -8.45 9.65 59.41
C GLU A 107 -9.76 10.03 60.11
N SER A 108 -10.87 9.45 59.66
CA SER A 108 -12.20 9.62 60.27
C SER A 108 -12.65 8.34 61.00
N PRO A 109 -12.82 8.37 62.33
CA PRO A 109 -13.72 7.45 63.03
C PRO A 109 -15.16 7.97 63.00
N GLU A 110 -16.12 7.08 63.28
CA GLU A 110 -17.54 7.28 63.03
C GLU A 110 -18.31 8.04 64.15
N SER A 111 -19.61 8.21 63.93
CA SER A 111 -20.54 9.00 64.75
C SER A 111 -20.78 8.47 66.17
N THR A 112 -21.01 9.38 67.15
CA THR A 112 -22.15 9.26 68.08
C THR A 112 -22.54 10.56 68.82
N MET A 113 -23.74 10.50 69.40
CA MET A 113 -24.58 11.52 70.08
C MET A 113 -23.97 12.52 71.10
N LYS A 114 -24.63 13.70 71.19
CA LYS A 114 -24.85 14.58 72.38
C LYS A 114 -23.57 15.26 72.95
N ARG A 115 -23.61 16.38 73.70
CA ARG A 115 -24.71 17.11 74.40
C ARG A 115 -24.48 18.65 74.38
N ARG A 116 -25.22 19.42 75.18
CA ARG A 116 -25.13 20.90 75.30
C ARG A 116 -23.96 21.39 76.17
N ASP A 117 -23.72 22.70 76.04
CA ASP A 117 -23.21 23.70 77.00
C ASP A 117 -21.79 24.24 76.75
N SER A 118 -21.39 25.43 77.23
CA SER A 118 -22.01 26.79 77.20
C SER A 118 -20.95 27.78 77.74
N ASN A 119 -20.94 29.06 77.31
CA ASN A 119 -20.05 30.13 77.85
C ASN A 119 -18.52 29.91 77.68
N GLN A 120 -17.61 30.91 77.78
CA GLN A 120 -17.77 32.37 77.90
C GLN A 120 -16.57 33.15 77.27
N GLU A 121 -16.88 34.31 76.68
CA GLU A 121 -16.17 35.61 76.74
C GLU A 121 -14.64 35.83 76.58
N LYS A 122 -14.35 36.92 75.81
CA LYS A 122 -13.26 37.93 76.00
C LYS A 122 -11.80 37.48 75.74
N MET A 123 -10.83 38.35 75.40
CA MET A 123 -10.88 39.80 75.10
C MET A 123 -9.89 40.17 73.96
N ALA A 124 -9.91 41.43 73.51
CA ALA A 124 -9.06 41.92 72.41
C ALA A 124 -7.81 42.69 72.91
N VAL A 125 -6.83 42.93 72.02
CA VAL A 125 -6.07 44.20 71.96
C VAL A 125 -5.43 44.41 70.56
N LYS A 126 -5.04 45.64 70.24
CA LYS A 126 -4.71 46.18 68.90
C LYS A 126 -3.21 46.40 68.65
N ARG A 127 -2.85 46.53 67.35
CA ARG A 127 -1.71 47.30 66.77
C ARG A 127 -0.30 46.73 67.05
N LYS A 128 0.65 46.70 66.10
CA LYS A 128 1.11 47.78 65.20
C LYS A 128 1.86 47.22 63.96
N ARG A 129 2.00 48.03 62.91
CA ARG A 129 3.03 47.92 61.84
C ARG A 129 3.88 49.21 61.86
N PRO A 130 5.19 49.14 61.53
CA PRO A 130 5.74 50.05 60.51
C PRO A 130 6.07 49.37 59.15
N LYS A 131 7.20 49.75 58.53
CA LYS A 131 7.58 49.61 57.10
C LYS A 131 9.10 49.91 56.97
N ALA A 132 9.73 49.51 55.85
CA ALA A 132 11.10 49.88 55.41
C ALA A 132 12.26 49.11 56.11
N THR A 133 13.49 49.02 55.57
CA THR A 133 14.18 49.92 54.59
C THR A 133 15.04 49.16 53.54
N ARG A 134 15.58 49.90 52.55
CA ARG A 134 16.41 49.49 51.39
C ARG A 134 17.92 49.54 51.66
N THR A 135 18.67 48.69 50.96
CA THR A 135 19.99 48.89 50.28
C THR A 135 20.11 47.75 49.23
N GLY A 136 20.83 47.81 48.10
CA GLY A 136 22.01 48.59 47.67
C GLY A 136 23.29 47.78 47.89
N SER A 137 24.27 47.63 46.99
CA SER A 137 24.46 48.02 45.56
C SER A 137 25.89 47.59 45.14
N GLY A 138 26.19 47.32 43.85
CA GLY A 138 27.59 47.10 43.40
C GLY A 138 27.77 46.74 41.91
N ALA A 139 28.77 47.36 41.27
CA ALA A 139 29.42 46.92 40.00
C ALA A 139 30.71 46.12 40.35
N THR A 140 31.48 45.49 39.46
CA THR A 140 32.34 46.01 38.35
C THR A 140 33.02 44.78 37.65
N ASP A 141 33.46 44.71 36.38
CA ASP A 141 33.44 45.65 35.24
C ASP A 141 33.66 44.98 33.84
N ALA A 142 34.07 45.78 32.84
CA ALA A 142 34.26 45.52 31.40
C ALA A 142 35.44 44.62 30.91
N ASN A 143 35.42 44.29 29.60
CA ASN A 143 36.60 44.15 28.73
C ASN A 143 36.22 44.43 27.23
N GLU A 144 37.16 44.88 26.38
CA GLU A 144 36.93 45.31 24.98
C GLU A 144 38.00 44.83 23.98
N GLN A 145 37.62 44.64 22.70
CA GLN A 145 38.36 44.80 21.41
C GLN A 145 37.52 44.14 20.26
N ALA A 146 37.31 44.64 19.04
CA ALA A 146 37.94 45.61 18.11
C ALA A 146 39.02 45.03 17.15
N GLU A 147 39.14 45.44 15.86
CA GLU A 147 38.23 46.30 15.04
C GLU A 147 37.14 45.46 14.30
N ALA A 148 36.93 45.28 12.98
CA ALA A 148 37.39 45.74 11.64
C ALA A 148 36.32 45.27 10.59
N ARG A 149 36.38 45.48 9.27
CA ARG A 149 36.44 46.69 8.38
C ARG A 149 36.31 46.26 6.89
N LYS A 150 35.68 47.11 6.05
CA LYS A 150 35.53 47.05 4.56
C LYS A 150 34.49 46.04 4.02
N SER A 151 33.77 46.29 2.90
CA SER A 151 33.77 47.43 1.94
C SER A 151 32.37 47.73 1.34
N LEU A 152 32.20 48.96 0.82
CA LEU A 152 30.99 49.48 0.15
C LEU A 152 31.13 49.47 -1.39
N THR A 153 30.04 49.13 -2.12
CA THR A 153 29.65 49.58 -3.49
C THR A 153 28.31 48.90 -3.84
N GLY A 154 27.30 49.50 -4.48
CA GLY A 154 27.07 50.88 -4.95
C GLY A 154 25.63 51.05 -5.50
N SER A 155 25.20 52.27 -5.83
CA SER A 155 23.85 52.63 -6.36
C SER A 155 23.94 54.03 -7.03
N PRO A 156 22.87 54.64 -7.63
CA PRO A 156 21.55 54.15 -8.07
C PRO A 156 21.42 54.32 -9.62
N PRO A 157 20.31 54.78 -10.27
CA PRO A 157 19.63 56.08 -10.04
C PRO A 157 18.08 56.03 -9.93
N GLY A 158 17.47 57.16 -9.57
CA GLY A 158 16.00 57.41 -9.63
C GLY A 158 15.52 57.93 -11.00
N PRO A 159 14.38 58.68 -11.11
CA PRO A 159 14.16 59.90 -10.30
C PRO A 159 12.69 60.21 -9.88
N SER A 160 12.53 61.32 -9.11
CA SER A 160 11.39 62.29 -9.09
C SER A 160 9.95 61.82 -8.75
N THR A 161 9.13 62.57 -8.00
CA THR A 161 9.29 63.88 -7.32
C THR A 161 8.31 63.99 -6.14
N ASP A 162 8.52 65.01 -5.30
CA ASP A 162 7.79 65.34 -4.08
C ASP A 162 6.32 65.78 -4.30
N GLU A 163 5.49 65.64 -3.26
CA GLU A 163 4.92 66.81 -2.59
C GLU A 163 4.50 66.50 -1.14
N ASN A 164 4.41 67.53 -0.30
CA ASN A 164 4.28 67.40 1.16
C ASN A 164 2.83 67.47 1.66
N ASN A 165 2.54 66.78 2.76
CA ASN A 165 1.75 67.40 3.84
C ASN A 165 2.05 66.79 5.22
N GLU A 166 2.01 67.62 6.27
CA GLU A 166 2.50 67.26 7.61
C GLU A 166 1.40 66.89 8.61
N SER A 167 1.65 65.83 9.40
CA SER A 167 1.05 65.58 10.73
C SER A 167 -0.47 65.27 10.77
N SER A 168 -1.02 64.58 11.77
CA SER A 168 -0.51 64.34 13.13
C SER A 168 -1.05 63.05 13.78
N LYS A 169 -0.22 62.47 14.66
CA LYS A 169 -0.56 61.75 15.91
C LYS A 169 -1.87 60.91 15.96
N THR A 170 -1.71 59.59 16.01
CA THR A 170 -2.09 58.82 17.21
C THR A 170 -1.42 57.44 17.23
N GLY A 171 -0.68 57.13 18.30
CA GLY A 171 0.00 55.85 18.43
C GLY A 171 -0.95 54.74 18.84
N LYS A 172 -1.37 53.90 17.90
CA LYS A 172 -1.91 52.57 18.24
C LYS A 172 -0.75 51.62 18.52
N ARG A 173 -0.77 50.97 19.68
CA ARG A 173 0.10 49.82 19.96
C ARG A 173 -0.05 48.83 18.80
N GLN A 174 1.05 48.39 18.20
CA GLN A 174 1.03 47.14 17.45
C GLN A 174 0.79 46.02 18.45
N ASP A 175 -0.47 45.58 18.50
CA ASP A 175 -0.86 44.30 19.06
C ASP A 175 -0.05 43.22 18.32
N GLN A 176 0.99 42.70 18.97
CA GLN A 176 1.84 41.64 18.42
C GLN A 176 1.06 40.34 18.45
N ARG A 177 0.08 40.23 17.54
CA ARG A 177 -0.53 38.98 17.15
C ARG A 177 0.59 38.05 16.73
N ILE A 178 0.85 37.05 17.56
CA ILE A 178 1.77 35.96 17.27
C ILE A 178 1.14 35.14 16.15
N LEU A 179 1.32 35.63 14.91
CA LEU A 179 0.99 34.90 13.71
C LEU A 179 1.85 33.65 13.72
N LEU A 180 1.23 32.52 14.04
CA LEU A 180 1.80 31.18 13.88
C LEU A 180 2.04 30.94 12.39
N LYS A 181 3.15 31.49 11.88
CA LYS A 181 3.67 31.30 10.51
C LYS A 181 4.26 29.91 10.29
N ILE A 182 3.83 28.95 11.11
CA ILE A 182 4.11 27.52 10.99
C ILE A 182 3.02 26.96 10.08
N SER A 183 3.33 26.76 8.80
CA SER A 183 2.49 25.94 7.91
C SER A 183 2.49 24.50 8.45
N PRO A 184 1.35 23.92 8.88
CA PRO A 184 1.34 22.58 9.48
C PRO A 184 1.76 21.46 8.51
N SER A 185 1.76 21.75 7.21
CA SER A 185 1.58 20.80 6.12
C SER A 185 2.71 20.77 5.08
N SER A 186 3.80 21.53 5.24
CA SER A 186 4.83 21.63 4.20
C SER A 186 5.67 20.35 4.00
N HIS A 187 5.78 19.48 5.00
CA HIS A 187 6.68 18.31 4.98
C HIS A 187 6.10 16.99 5.52
N ARG A 188 5.04 17.04 6.33
CA ARG A 188 4.36 15.86 6.91
C ARG A 188 3.22 15.37 6.00
N PHE A 189 3.08 14.05 5.90
CA PHE A 189 1.98 13.39 5.20
C PHE A 189 0.68 13.45 5.99
N ASP A 190 0.78 13.32 7.31
CA ASP A 190 -0.32 13.51 8.26
C ASP A 190 0.00 14.70 9.17
N PRO A 191 -0.48 15.92 8.84
CA PRO A 191 -0.26 17.13 9.64
C PRO A 191 -0.94 17.10 11.02
N PHE A 192 -1.86 16.17 11.27
CA PHE A 192 -2.76 16.19 12.42
C PHE A 192 -2.62 14.96 13.33
N ASP A 193 -1.81 13.97 12.95
CA ASP A 193 -1.72 12.62 13.55
C ASP A 193 -3.13 12.00 13.73
N VAL A 194 -3.84 11.81 12.62
CA VAL A 194 -5.18 11.17 12.53
C VAL A 194 -5.09 9.67 12.29
N LEU A 195 -4.00 9.19 11.67
CA LEU A 195 -3.74 7.78 11.46
C LEU A 195 -3.52 7.03 12.80
N PRO A 196 -3.85 5.72 12.88
CA PRO A 196 -3.66 4.93 14.10
C PRO A 196 -2.19 4.68 14.47
N VAL A 197 -1.24 5.14 13.64
CA VAL A 197 0.21 4.98 13.82
C VAL A 197 0.85 6.36 14.05
N PRO A 198 1.71 6.54 15.07
CA PRO A 198 2.24 7.86 15.43
C PRO A 198 3.10 8.51 14.33
N GLY A 199 2.83 9.79 14.07
CA GLY A 199 3.52 10.60 13.06
C GLY A 199 5.02 10.76 13.34
N THR A 200 5.85 10.14 12.48
CA THR A 200 7.32 10.18 12.53
C THR A 200 7.91 10.54 11.16
N PRO A 201 9.14 11.10 11.10
CA PRO A 201 9.82 11.37 9.83
C PRO A 201 9.99 10.12 8.94
N GLN A 202 10.17 8.96 9.57
CA GLN A 202 10.22 7.65 8.91
C GLN A 202 8.85 7.28 8.30
N LEU A 203 7.75 7.54 9.01
CA LEU A 203 6.39 7.37 8.47
C LEU A 203 6.15 8.28 7.25
N ASP A 204 6.56 9.55 7.32
CA ASP A 204 6.49 10.47 6.18
C ASP A 204 7.29 9.98 4.97
N MET A 205 8.44 9.34 5.20
CA MET A 205 9.27 8.74 4.15
C MET A 205 8.62 7.48 3.55
N LEU A 206 8.08 6.59 4.39
CA LEU A 206 7.37 5.39 3.95
C LEU A 206 6.12 5.73 3.15
N PHE A 207 5.40 6.80 3.51
CA PHE A 207 4.27 7.27 2.70
C PHE A 207 4.67 8.01 1.41
N LYS A 208 5.84 8.65 1.38
CA LYS A 208 6.42 9.14 0.11
C LYS A 208 6.71 7.95 -0.81
N LEU A 209 7.31 6.87 -0.29
CA LEU A 209 7.52 5.62 -1.06
C LEU A 209 6.20 4.99 -1.52
N TYR A 210 5.17 4.91 -0.66
CA TYR A 210 3.83 4.43 -1.03
C TYR A 210 3.24 5.22 -2.21
N LYS A 211 3.33 6.56 -2.19
CA LYS A 211 2.83 7.44 -3.26
C LYS A 211 3.73 7.49 -4.51
N SER A 212 5.03 7.16 -4.39
CA SER A 212 6.02 7.21 -5.48
C SER A 212 6.52 5.83 -5.93
N GLY A 213 5.83 4.76 -5.54
CA GLY A 213 6.15 3.39 -5.93
C GLY A 213 5.77 3.08 -7.37
N SER A 214 5.98 1.82 -7.76
CA SER A 214 5.48 1.30 -9.04
C SER A 214 3.97 1.54 -9.18
N ARG A 215 3.60 2.38 -10.16
CA ARG A 215 2.19 2.61 -10.51
C ARG A 215 1.55 1.35 -11.08
N THR A 216 2.34 0.44 -11.64
CA THR A 216 1.84 -0.82 -12.23
C THR A 216 1.47 -1.82 -11.13
N ASN A 217 2.33 -2.04 -10.13
CA ASN A 217 1.96 -2.80 -8.92
C ASN A 217 0.67 -2.27 -8.28
N SER A 218 0.56 -0.94 -8.12
CA SER A 218 -0.64 -0.32 -7.54
C SER A 218 -1.90 -0.50 -8.39
N ILE A 219 -1.80 -0.46 -9.72
CA ILE A 219 -2.93 -0.72 -10.64
C ILE A 219 -3.34 -2.19 -10.56
N VAL A 220 -2.39 -3.11 -10.52
CA VAL A 220 -2.65 -4.54 -10.49
C VAL A 220 -3.35 -4.94 -9.19
N ILE A 221 -2.82 -4.58 -8.03
CA ILE A 221 -3.34 -5.06 -6.74
C ILE A 221 -4.51 -4.20 -6.22
N ASN A 222 -4.56 -2.90 -6.55
CA ASN A 222 -5.52 -1.93 -6.02
C ASN A 222 -6.23 -1.16 -7.16
N ALA A 223 -6.81 -1.89 -8.11
CA ALA A 223 -7.41 -1.34 -9.33
C ALA A 223 -8.53 -0.31 -9.06
N LYS A 224 -9.35 -0.52 -8.02
CA LYS A 224 -10.44 0.40 -7.62
C LYS A 224 -10.01 1.48 -6.60
N HIS A 225 -8.72 1.59 -6.28
CA HIS A 225 -8.17 2.47 -5.24
C HIS A 225 -8.68 2.27 -3.80
N THR A 226 -9.54 1.28 -3.53
CA THR A 226 -10.17 1.01 -2.21
C THR A 226 -9.19 0.67 -1.09
N TRP A 227 -7.98 0.18 -1.42
CA TRP A 227 -7.02 -0.30 -0.43
C TRP A 227 -6.56 0.79 0.54
N TRP A 228 -6.47 2.08 0.13
CA TRP A 228 -6.03 3.14 1.04
C TRP A 228 -7.03 3.38 2.18
N SER A 229 -8.32 3.52 1.86
CA SER A 229 -9.41 3.69 2.83
C SER A 229 -9.58 2.50 3.77
N PHE A 230 -9.11 1.32 3.35
CA PHE A 230 -9.10 0.11 4.17
C PHE A 230 -7.88 0.10 5.12
N ILE A 231 -6.68 0.43 4.61
CA ILE A 231 -5.47 0.57 5.44
C ILE A 231 -5.59 1.67 6.50
N SER A 232 -6.15 2.84 6.14
CA SER A 232 -6.09 4.03 7.00
C SER A 232 -6.83 3.90 8.33
N ASN A 233 -7.72 2.91 8.44
CA ASN A 233 -8.64 2.74 9.56
C ASN A 233 -8.14 1.70 10.59
N ASP A 234 -7.09 0.94 10.28
CA ASP A 234 -6.65 -0.18 11.12
C ASP A 234 -5.14 -0.14 11.43
N ALA A 235 -4.78 -0.31 12.70
CA ALA A 235 -3.40 -0.26 13.18
C ALA A 235 -2.55 -1.41 12.63
N GLY A 236 -3.06 -2.65 12.69
CA GLY A 236 -2.37 -3.85 12.20
C GLY A 236 -2.11 -3.81 10.70
N LEU A 237 -3.14 -3.51 9.90
CA LEU A 237 -3.04 -3.43 8.45
C LEU A 237 -2.12 -2.29 7.99
N LEU A 238 -2.16 -1.13 8.66
CA LEU A 238 -1.23 -0.04 8.40
C LEU A 238 0.21 -0.43 8.76
N HIS A 239 0.44 -1.10 9.89
CA HIS A 239 1.76 -1.62 10.22
C HIS A 239 2.28 -2.68 9.22
N ALA A 240 1.47 -3.65 8.81
CA ALA A 240 1.87 -4.65 7.81
C ALA A 240 2.17 -4.00 6.44
N THR A 241 1.38 -3.00 6.06
CA THR A 241 1.59 -2.20 4.84
C THR A 241 2.91 -1.43 4.91
N LEU A 242 3.17 -0.72 6.01
CA LEU A 242 4.39 0.05 6.22
C LEU A 242 5.63 -0.85 6.26
N ALA A 243 5.54 -2.05 6.84
CA ALA A 243 6.61 -3.04 6.80
C ALA A 243 6.93 -3.46 5.35
N THR A 244 5.90 -3.69 4.54
CA THR A 244 6.03 -4.07 3.11
C THR A 244 6.68 -2.95 2.29
N TRP A 245 6.29 -1.70 2.51
CA TRP A 245 6.90 -0.55 1.82
C TRP A 245 8.30 -0.21 2.33
N ALA A 246 8.62 -0.48 3.60
CA ALA A 246 9.99 -0.43 4.11
C ALA A 246 10.88 -1.48 3.45
N LEU A 247 10.38 -2.72 3.27
CA LEU A 247 11.06 -3.77 2.52
C LEU A 247 11.30 -3.38 1.06
N TYR A 248 10.28 -2.86 0.37
CA TYR A 248 10.41 -2.36 -1.00
C TYR A 248 11.44 -1.22 -1.11
N GLY A 249 11.48 -0.30 -0.13
CA GLY A 249 12.50 0.75 -0.04
C GLY A 249 13.93 0.22 0.12
N VAL A 250 14.12 -0.80 0.96
CA VAL A 250 15.43 -1.49 1.11
C VAL A 250 15.83 -2.20 -0.18
N LEU A 251 14.89 -2.89 -0.85
CA LEU A 251 15.16 -3.68 -2.06
C LEU A 251 15.41 -2.83 -3.31
N VAL A 252 14.55 -1.85 -3.60
CA VAL A 252 14.57 -1.08 -4.87
C VAL A 252 15.38 0.20 -4.79
N ARG A 253 15.40 0.86 -3.63
CA ARG A 253 16.06 2.17 -3.45
C ARG A 253 17.35 2.08 -2.64
N GLY A 254 17.74 0.89 -2.16
CA GLY A 254 18.93 0.68 -1.34
C GLY A 254 18.86 1.33 0.05
N LEU A 255 17.68 1.74 0.51
CA LEU A 255 17.48 2.56 1.71
C LEU A 255 17.72 1.76 2.99
N SER A 256 19.00 1.60 3.35
CA SER A 256 19.46 0.78 4.48
C SER A 256 18.94 1.25 5.85
N GLU A 257 18.59 2.53 5.99
CA GLU A 257 17.96 3.10 7.19
C GLU A 257 16.61 2.42 7.53
N LEU A 258 15.80 2.12 6.51
CA LEU A 258 14.47 1.50 6.66
C LEU A 258 14.53 0.04 7.14
N ARG A 259 15.72 -0.56 7.28
CA ARG A 259 15.89 -1.93 7.81
C ARG A 259 15.31 -2.09 9.22
N VAL A 260 15.43 -1.06 10.06
CA VAL A 260 14.89 -1.07 11.44
C VAL A 260 13.38 -0.85 11.43
N ASP A 261 12.91 0.14 10.67
CA ASP A 261 11.47 0.44 10.54
C ASP A 261 10.68 -0.76 10.00
N LYS A 262 11.26 -1.48 9.02
CA LYS A 262 10.73 -2.74 8.48
C LYS A 262 10.44 -3.76 9.58
N LEU A 263 11.41 -4.01 10.45
CA LEU A 263 11.29 -5.01 11.51
C LEU A 263 10.36 -4.53 12.63
N ARG A 264 10.43 -3.24 13.01
CA ARG A 264 9.50 -2.65 13.98
C ARG A 264 8.05 -2.82 13.51
N HIS A 265 7.73 -2.41 12.29
CA HIS A 265 6.36 -2.48 11.78
C HIS A 265 5.89 -3.93 11.53
N LYS A 266 6.76 -4.87 11.16
CA LYS A 266 6.44 -6.31 11.18
C LYS A 266 6.04 -6.77 12.60
N ASN A 267 6.82 -6.39 13.61
CA ASN A 267 6.58 -6.82 14.99
C ASN A 267 5.27 -6.23 15.56
N GLU A 268 4.99 -4.95 15.32
CA GLU A 268 3.72 -4.35 15.74
C GLU A 268 2.51 -4.99 15.02
N ALA A 269 2.59 -5.26 13.71
CA ALA A 269 1.53 -5.97 12.99
C ALA A 269 1.26 -7.38 13.55
N ILE A 270 2.29 -8.08 14.02
CA ILE A 270 2.15 -9.40 14.67
C ILE A 270 1.49 -9.27 16.06
N LYS A 271 1.79 -8.20 16.83
CA LYS A 271 1.07 -7.93 18.09
C LYS A 271 -0.41 -7.69 17.82
N GLU A 272 -0.74 -6.87 16.82
CA GLU A 272 -2.12 -6.55 16.43
C GLU A 272 -2.91 -7.81 16.01
N ILE A 273 -2.29 -8.73 15.24
CA ILE A 273 -2.87 -10.04 14.94
C ILE A 273 -3.16 -10.83 16.24
N ASN A 274 -2.21 -10.87 17.17
CA ASN A 274 -2.35 -11.62 18.43
C ASN A 274 -3.41 -11.02 19.36
N VAL A 275 -3.54 -9.69 19.42
CA VAL A 275 -4.59 -9.01 20.20
C VAL A 275 -5.98 -9.33 19.62
N LYS A 276 -6.14 -9.22 18.30
CA LYS A 276 -7.42 -9.53 17.63
C LYS A 276 -7.84 -10.99 17.78
N LEU A 277 -6.88 -11.93 17.74
CA LEU A 277 -7.12 -13.36 17.94
C LEU A 277 -7.30 -13.76 19.42
N GLY A 278 -6.73 -12.99 20.36
CA GLY A 278 -6.84 -13.23 21.80
C GLY A 278 -8.13 -12.69 22.45
N SER A 279 -8.91 -11.89 21.72
CA SER A 279 -10.19 -11.35 22.18
C SER A 279 -11.26 -12.45 22.31
N PRO A 280 -12.15 -12.40 23.32
CA PRO A 280 -13.20 -13.41 23.49
C PRO A 280 -14.22 -13.41 22.34
N ASP A 281 -14.55 -12.24 21.79
CA ASP A 281 -15.45 -12.04 20.66
C ASP A 281 -14.69 -11.97 19.31
N SER A 282 -13.66 -12.82 19.14
CA SER A 282 -12.70 -12.78 18.00
C SER A 282 -13.30 -13.23 16.65
N THR A 283 -14.24 -12.43 16.15
CA THR A 283 -14.73 -12.54 14.77
C THR A 283 -13.60 -12.26 13.77
N ILE A 284 -13.57 -13.02 12.68
CA ILE A 284 -12.55 -12.91 11.64
C ILE A 284 -12.92 -11.73 10.71
N THR A 285 -12.54 -10.51 11.11
CA THR A 285 -12.80 -9.29 10.35
C THR A 285 -11.98 -9.20 9.07
N ASP A 286 -12.40 -8.38 8.11
CA ASP A 286 -11.67 -8.17 6.86
C ASP A 286 -10.27 -7.61 7.13
N GLU A 287 -10.12 -6.70 8.09
CA GLU A 287 -8.85 -6.06 8.47
C GLU A 287 -7.86 -7.09 9.03
N LEU A 288 -8.33 -8.07 9.81
CA LEU A 288 -7.49 -9.18 10.29
C LEU A 288 -7.01 -10.06 9.12
N VAL A 289 -7.90 -10.42 8.20
CA VAL A 289 -7.56 -11.16 6.97
C VAL A 289 -6.55 -10.36 6.14
N GLY A 290 -6.79 -9.06 5.94
CA GLY A 290 -5.90 -8.14 5.24
C GLY A 290 -4.53 -7.98 5.90
N THR A 291 -4.46 -7.99 7.22
CA THR A 291 -3.20 -7.91 7.97
C THR A 291 -2.37 -9.18 7.77
N VAL A 292 -2.97 -10.36 7.95
CA VAL A 292 -2.30 -11.66 7.75
C VAL A 292 -1.88 -11.85 6.29
N LEU A 293 -2.73 -11.45 5.34
CA LEU A 293 -2.44 -11.36 3.90
C LEU A 293 -1.20 -10.50 3.61
N THR A 294 -1.15 -9.30 4.21
CA THR A 294 -0.05 -8.36 3.96
C THR A 294 1.26 -8.89 4.58
N MET A 295 1.18 -9.58 5.72
CA MET A 295 2.34 -10.30 6.28
C MET A 295 2.80 -11.48 5.41
N ALA A 296 1.89 -12.27 4.82
CA ALA A 296 2.26 -13.28 3.84
C ALA A 296 2.96 -12.67 2.60
N SER A 297 2.44 -11.54 2.11
CA SER A 297 3.03 -10.77 1.00
C SER A 297 4.44 -10.27 1.33
N PHE A 298 4.65 -9.81 2.57
CA PHE A 298 5.94 -9.36 3.07
C PHE A 298 6.98 -10.49 3.10
N GLU A 299 6.65 -11.66 3.67
CA GLU A 299 7.60 -12.78 3.76
C GLU A 299 7.92 -13.36 2.38
N ASN A 300 6.94 -13.41 1.47
CA ASN A 300 7.14 -13.76 0.06
C ASN A 300 8.13 -12.81 -0.64
N LEU A 301 7.92 -11.49 -0.53
CA LEU A 301 8.83 -10.49 -1.10
C LEU A 301 10.24 -10.55 -0.48
N LEU A 302 10.34 -10.94 0.79
CA LEU A 302 11.61 -11.16 1.50
C LEU A 302 12.30 -12.48 1.09
N GLY A 303 11.59 -13.41 0.46
CA GLY A 303 12.08 -14.75 0.16
C GLY A 303 12.15 -15.69 1.36
N ALA A 304 11.42 -15.36 2.43
CA ALA A 304 11.35 -16.10 3.69
C ALA A 304 10.19 -17.11 3.68
N TYR A 305 10.17 -17.98 2.65
CA TYR A 305 8.98 -18.76 2.29
C TYR A 305 8.45 -19.69 3.40
N GLU A 306 9.28 -20.20 4.31
CA GLU A 306 8.82 -20.92 5.50
C GLU A 306 7.92 -20.05 6.40
N SER A 307 8.32 -18.80 6.66
CA SER A 307 7.51 -17.83 7.41
C SER A 307 6.28 -17.39 6.61
N ALA A 308 6.39 -17.34 5.28
CA ALA A 308 5.25 -17.06 4.41
C ALA A 308 4.20 -18.18 4.49
N GLN A 309 4.60 -19.45 4.43
CA GLN A 309 3.69 -20.60 4.53
C GLN A 309 2.85 -20.58 5.81
N VAL A 310 3.41 -20.17 6.96
CA VAL A 310 2.64 -20.02 8.21
C VAL A 310 1.53 -18.98 8.06
N HIS A 311 1.81 -17.81 7.49
CA HIS A 311 0.80 -16.79 7.22
C HIS A 311 -0.20 -17.22 6.13
N VAL A 312 0.23 -17.92 5.08
CA VAL A 312 -0.62 -18.45 4.01
C VAL A 312 -1.57 -19.53 4.54
N ALA A 313 -1.10 -20.43 5.41
CA ALA A 313 -1.94 -21.44 6.05
C ALA A 313 -2.97 -20.81 7.00
N ALA A 314 -2.59 -19.78 7.75
CA ALA A 314 -3.52 -18.99 8.56
C ALA A 314 -4.57 -18.27 7.68
N LEU A 315 -4.13 -17.63 6.59
CA LEU A 315 -5.00 -16.94 5.64
C LEU A 315 -6.04 -17.89 5.02
N LYS A 316 -5.63 -19.08 4.57
CA LYS A 316 -6.53 -20.09 4.01
C LYS A 316 -7.57 -20.58 5.03
N ARG A 317 -7.19 -20.76 6.30
CA ARG A 317 -8.13 -21.07 7.39
C ARG A 317 -9.13 -19.93 7.62
N MET A 318 -8.66 -18.68 7.66
CA MET A 318 -9.52 -17.50 7.84
C MET A 318 -10.51 -17.31 6.69
N VAL A 319 -10.07 -17.46 5.45
CA VAL A 319 -10.91 -17.37 4.25
C VAL A 319 -11.97 -18.47 4.25
N ASN A 320 -11.61 -19.72 4.58
CA ASN A 320 -12.55 -20.82 4.65
C ASN A 320 -13.57 -20.63 5.79
N ALA A 321 -13.15 -20.15 6.97
CA ALA A 321 -14.04 -19.85 8.09
C ALA A 321 -15.05 -18.73 7.79
N ARG A 322 -14.74 -17.84 6.84
CA ARG A 322 -15.64 -16.79 6.33
C ARG A 322 -16.56 -17.24 5.19
N GLY A 323 -16.53 -18.52 4.79
CA GLY A 323 -17.35 -19.07 3.70
C GLY A 323 -16.63 -19.20 2.36
N GLY A 324 -15.31 -19.06 2.32
CA GLY A 324 -14.50 -19.14 1.12
C GLY A 324 -14.27 -17.77 0.44
N ILE A 325 -13.49 -17.78 -0.65
CA ILE A 325 -12.93 -16.54 -1.22
C ILE A 325 -13.97 -15.57 -1.79
N PHE A 326 -15.13 -16.07 -2.24
CA PHE A 326 -16.23 -15.22 -2.72
C PHE A 326 -16.90 -14.39 -1.61
N ALA A 327 -16.73 -14.74 -0.34
CA ALA A 327 -17.22 -13.96 0.81
C ALA A 327 -16.49 -12.62 1.04
N PHE A 328 -15.49 -12.31 0.19
CA PHE A 328 -14.76 -11.04 0.16
C PHE A 328 -15.04 -10.24 -1.13
N GLY A 329 -16.03 -10.64 -1.94
CA GLY A 329 -16.33 -10.02 -3.25
C GLY A 329 -16.73 -8.53 -3.19
N HIS A 330 -17.12 -8.03 -2.02
CA HIS A 330 -17.36 -6.59 -1.78
C HIS A 330 -16.05 -5.76 -1.69
N ASN A 331 -14.91 -6.40 -1.45
CA ASN A 331 -13.62 -5.74 -1.25
C ASN A 331 -12.59 -6.18 -2.32
N ASP A 332 -12.65 -5.52 -3.48
CA ASP A 332 -11.82 -5.75 -4.67
C ASP A 332 -10.31 -5.88 -4.37
N GLY A 333 -9.76 -4.99 -3.53
CA GLY A 333 -8.34 -5.03 -3.16
C GLY A 333 -7.99 -6.22 -2.25
N LEU A 334 -8.89 -6.61 -1.35
CA LEU A 334 -8.70 -7.75 -0.45
C LEU A 334 -8.72 -9.08 -1.23
N ILE A 335 -9.71 -9.27 -2.12
CA ILE A 335 -9.79 -10.48 -2.94
C ILE A 335 -8.60 -10.59 -3.93
N ARG A 336 -8.22 -9.48 -4.60
CA ARG A 336 -7.00 -9.42 -5.44
C ARG A 336 -5.73 -9.73 -4.64
N GLY A 337 -5.65 -9.26 -3.39
CA GLY A 337 -4.54 -9.56 -2.50
C GLY A 337 -4.46 -11.05 -2.12
N ILE A 338 -5.57 -11.65 -1.68
CA ILE A 338 -5.65 -13.08 -1.34
C ILE A 338 -5.21 -13.93 -2.53
N THR A 339 -5.73 -13.64 -3.73
CA THR A 339 -5.35 -14.34 -4.96
C THR A 339 -3.87 -14.12 -5.32
N TRP A 340 -3.31 -12.92 -5.14
CA TRP A 340 -1.89 -12.65 -5.39
C TRP A 340 -0.95 -13.44 -4.46
N VAL A 341 -1.27 -13.54 -3.17
CA VAL A 341 -0.45 -14.33 -2.24
C VAL A 341 -0.51 -15.82 -2.56
N ASP A 342 -1.66 -16.32 -3.01
CA ASP A 342 -1.77 -17.71 -3.46
C ASP A 342 -0.99 -17.95 -4.77
N PHE A 343 -1.05 -17.01 -5.73
CA PHE A 343 -0.27 -17.08 -6.97
C PHE A 343 1.23 -17.03 -6.73
N HIS A 344 1.70 -16.14 -5.85
CA HIS A 344 3.12 -16.08 -5.49
C HIS A 344 3.59 -17.36 -4.80
N THR A 345 2.72 -17.99 -4.00
CA THR A 345 3.02 -19.28 -3.35
C THR A 345 3.05 -20.43 -4.37
N ALA A 346 2.06 -20.50 -5.26
CA ALA A 346 2.00 -21.42 -6.39
C ALA A 346 3.26 -21.31 -7.28
N ALA A 347 3.63 -20.09 -7.66
CA ALA A 347 4.85 -19.81 -8.41
C ALA A 347 6.12 -20.22 -7.64
N ALA A 348 6.24 -19.88 -6.35
CA ALA A 348 7.42 -20.18 -5.53
C ALA A 348 7.63 -21.69 -5.33
N PHE A 349 6.57 -22.49 -5.26
CA PHE A 349 6.64 -23.93 -4.98
C PHE A 349 6.37 -24.86 -6.19
N HIS A 350 6.04 -24.32 -7.36
CA HIS A 350 5.66 -25.09 -8.55
C HIS A 350 4.44 -25.99 -8.30
N MET A 351 3.37 -25.36 -7.82
CA MET A 351 2.08 -26.00 -7.52
C MET A 351 0.95 -25.18 -8.14
N PRO A 352 -0.20 -25.78 -8.47
CA PRO A 352 -1.36 -25.03 -8.94
C PRO A 352 -1.91 -24.08 -7.86
N PRO A 353 -2.67 -23.03 -8.25
CA PRO A 353 -3.41 -22.19 -7.30
C PRO A 353 -4.37 -23.04 -6.47
N SER A 354 -4.49 -22.74 -5.18
CA SER A 354 -5.38 -23.47 -4.26
C SER A 354 -6.78 -22.85 -4.16
N PHE A 355 -6.92 -21.57 -4.52
CA PHE A 355 -8.22 -20.96 -4.76
C PHE A 355 -8.66 -21.17 -6.23
N PRO A 356 -9.97 -21.35 -6.49
CA PRO A 356 -10.49 -21.52 -7.85
C PRO A 356 -10.32 -20.24 -8.69
N GLN A 357 -10.48 -20.34 -10.00
CA GLN A 357 -10.47 -19.17 -10.88
C GLN A 357 -11.59 -18.19 -10.50
N ILE A 358 -11.24 -16.92 -10.32
CA ILE A 358 -12.19 -15.84 -9.97
C ILE A 358 -12.30 -14.88 -11.14
N ARG A 359 -13.53 -14.62 -11.60
CA ARG A 359 -13.82 -13.47 -12.45
C ARG A 359 -13.88 -12.21 -11.59
N LEU A 360 -12.72 -11.59 -11.42
CA LEU A 360 -12.57 -10.31 -10.75
C LEU A 360 -13.29 -9.24 -11.58
N ASP A 361 -14.25 -8.53 -10.97
CA ASP A 361 -15.11 -7.50 -11.56
C ASP A 361 -15.59 -7.77 -13.01
N PRO A 362 -16.75 -8.43 -13.21
CA PRO A 362 -17.28 -8.75 -14.53
C PRO A 362 -17.80 -7.52 -15.31
N ASP A 363 -18.01 -6.36 -14.64
CA ASP A 363 -18.51 -5.14 -15.26
C ASP A 363 -17.35 -4.28 -15.86
N ALA A 364 -16.11 -4.75 -15.74
CA ALA A 364 -14.96 -4.11 -16.35
C ALA A 364 -15.07 -4.10 -17.90
N PRO A 365 -14.82 -2.97 -18.57
CA PRO A 365 -14.91 -2.89 -20.02
C PRO A 365 -13.86 -3.78 -20.70
N PRO A 366 -14.10 -4.26 -21.93
CA PRO A 366 -13.09 -4.98 -22.70
C PRO A 366 -11.89 -4.09 -23.05
N LEU A 367 -10.80 -4.71 -23.51
CA LEU A 367 -9.70 -3.95 -24.14
C LEU A 367 -10.23 -3.22 -25.38
N PRO A 368 -9.81 -1.96 -25.66
CA PRO A 368 -10.24 -1.24 -26.86
C PRO A 368 -9.89 -2.00 -28.14
N ASP A 369 -10.77 -1.99 -29.14
CA ASP A 369 -10.62 -2.80 -30.36
C ASP A 369 -9.29 -2.54 -31.07
N LYS A 370 -8.82 -1.29 -31.11
CA LYS A 370 -7.52 -0.91 -31.69
C LYS A 370 -6.30 -1.57 -31.02
N VAL A 371 -6.42 -1.95 -29.73
CA VAL A 371 -5.40 -2.75 -29.02
C VAL A 371 -5.45 -4.20 -29.49
N LEU A 372 -6.66 -4.74 -29.70
CA LEU A 372 -6.89 -6.09 -30.21
C LEU A 372 -6.45 -6.24 -31.67
N GLU A 373 -6.77 -5.26 -32.53
CA GLU A 373 -6.28 -5.15 -33.91
C GLU A 373 -4.76 -5.11 -33.96
N LYS A 374 -4.10 -4.22 -33.20
CA LYS A 374 -2.64 -4.16 -33.15
C LYS A 374 -2.04 -5.47 -32.65
N ALA A 375 -2.62 -6.09 -31.63
CA ALA A 375 -2.16 -7.37 -31.11
C ALA A 375 -2.31 -8.49 -32.15
N ALA A 376 -3.44 -8.56 -32.87
CA ALA A 376 -3.65 -9.55 -33.93
C ALA A 376 -2.66 -9.38 -35.10
N LEU A 377 -2.40 -8.13 -35.51
CA LEU A 377 -1.46 -7.79 -36.59
C LEU A 377 0.01 -8.04 -36.24
N THR A 378 0.37 -8.03 -34.96
CA THR A 378 1.77 -8.22 -34.49
C THR A 378 2.00 -9.56 -33.78
N SER A 379 0.95 -10.36 -33.58
CA SER A 379 0.98 -11.67 -32.92
C SER A 379 1.96 -12.61 -33.64
N PRO A 380 2.76 -13.41 -32.90
CA PRO A 380 3.80 -14.22 -33.52
C PRO A 380 3.18 -15.48 -34.11
N THR A 381 2.99 -15.48 -35.43
CA THR A 381 2.45 -16.63 -36.20
C THR A 381 3.26 -17.93 -35.99
N SER A 382 4.49 -17.85 -35.49
CA SER A 382 5.33 -18.99 -35.08
C SER A 382 4.74 -19.84 -33.95
N LEU A 383 3.87 -19.27 -33.09
CA LEU A 383 3.15 -20.06 -32.07
C LEU A 383 2.15 -21.05 -32.70
N LEU A 384 1.72 -20.85 -33.96
CA LEU A 384 0.89 -21.82 -34.68
C LEU A 384 1.67 -23.07 -35.13
N GLN A 385 2.98 -23.14 -34.86
CA GLN A 385 3.83 -24.30 -35.13
C GLN A 385 4.24 -25.07 -33.86
N LEU A 386 3.57 -24.81 -32.73
CA LEU A 386 3.78 -25.53 -31.48
C LEU A 386 3.29 -26.99 -31.60
N SER A 387 4.01 -27.91 -30.97
CA SER A 387 3.61 -29.31 -30.83
C SER A 387 2.44 -29.46 -29.85
N MET A 388 1.76 -30.61 -29.87
CA MET A 388 0.51 -30.83 -29.09
C MET A 388 0.64 -30.52 -27.59
N ALA A 389 1.81 -30.75 -26.99
CA ALA A 389 2.07 -30.47 -25.57
C ALA A 389 2.12 -28.96 -25.24
N ALA A 390 2.28 -28.08 -26.24
CA ALA A 390 2.43 -26.64 -26.05
C ALA A 390 1.20 -25.83 -26.54
N ILE A 391 0.05 -26.46 -26.75
CA ILE A 391 -1.22 -25.77 -27.07
C ILE A 391 -1.59 -24.73 -26.00
N ASP A 392 -1.34 -25.02 -24.72
CA ASP A 392 -1.57 -24.06 -23.63
C ASP A 392 -0.61 -22.86 -23.70
N CYS A 393 0.65 -23.08 -24.14
CA CYS A 393 1.58 -21.99 -24.40
C CYS A 393 1.09 -21.04 -25.52
N PHE A 394 0.39 -21.53 -26.55
CA PHE A 394 -0.23 -20.64 -27.56
C PHE A 394 -1.20 -19.66 -26.89
N ASN A 395 -2.11 -20.16 -26.06
CA ASN A 395 -3.12 -19.35 -25.36
C ASN A 395 -2.51 -18.39 -24.35
N ILE A 396 -1.48 -18.84 -23.62
CA ILE A 396 -0.70 -18.02 -22.68
C ILE A 396 -0.01 -16.87 -23.41
N PHE A 397 0.78 -17.14 -24.45
CA PHE A 397 1.55 -16.09 -25.12
C PHE A 397 0.68 -15.13 -25.93
N TYR A 398 -0.43 -15.59 -26.51
CA TYR A 398 -1.42 -14.70 -27.12
C TYR A 398 -2.05 -13.72 -26.10
N ARG A 399 -2.27 -14.17 -24.85
CA ARG A 399 -2.72 -13.29 -23.74
C ARG A 399 -1.60 -12.36 -23.27
N LEU A 400 -0.37 -12.85 -23.09
CA LEU A 400 0.78 -12.04 -22.67
C LEU A 400 1.12 -10.96 -23.70
N HIS A 401 1.03 -11.23 -24.99
CA HIS A 401 1.24 -10.23 -26.05
C HIS A 401 0.22 -9.09 -25.97
N ARG A 402 -1.07 -9.43 -25.82
CA ARG A 402 -2.16 -8.45 -25.62
C ARG A 402 -1.96 -7.63 -24.35
N LEU A 403 -1.55 -8.25 -23.25
CA LEU A 403 -1.21 -7.57 -21.99
C LEU A 403 0.00 -6.64 -22.13
N ALA A 404 1.06 -7.08 -22.81
CA ALA A 404 2.27 -6.30 -23.01
C ALA A 404 2.00 -5.03 -23.84
N ILE A 405 1.24 -5.18 -24.93
CA ILE A 405 0.76 -4.03 -25.73
C ILE A 405 -0.11 -3.12 -24.86
N ALA A 406 -1.07 -3.65 -24.10
CA ALA A 406 -1.94 -2.85 -23.24
C ALA A 406 -1.20 -2.11 -22.10
N ALA A 407 -0.11 -2.68 -21.59
CA ALA A 407 0.75 -2.07 -20.57
C ALA A 407 1.73 -1.01 -21.11
N SER A 408 2.05 -1.06 -22.42
CA SER A 408 3.01 -0.16 -23.07
C SER A 408 2.64 1.33 -22.95
N SER A 409 3.65 2.20 -22.96
CA SER A 409 3.50 3.65 -22.65
C SER A 409 2.41 4.34 -23.48
N TYR A 410 2.27 3.98 -24.76
CA TYR A 410 1.30 4.53 -25.70
C TYR A 410 -0.16 4.16 -25.37
N TRP A 411 -0.42 2.92 -24.94
CA TRP A 411 -1.77 2.43 -24.66
C TRP A 411 -2.20 2.62 -23.21
N ARG A 412 -1.24 2.84 -22.30
CA ARG A 412 -1.46 2.95 -20.85
C ARG A 412 -2.44 4.04 -20.41
N SER A 413 -2.67 5.08 -21.22
CA SER A 413 -3.68 6.12 -20.98
C SER A 413 -5.05 5.83 -21.61
N GLN A 414 -5.15 4.80 -22.45
CA GLN A 414 -6.33 4.43 -23.24
C GLN A 414 -6.98 3.13 -22.76
N VAL A 415 -6.23 2.27 -22.06
CA VAL A 415 -6.71 1.03 -21.44
C VAL A 415 -7.17 1.30 -20.01
N ASN A 416 -8.33 0.77 -19.62
CA ASN A 416 -8.81 0.86 -18.24
C ASN A 416 -7.91 0.04 -17.29
N PRO A 417 -7.37 0.64 -16.21
CA PRO A 417 -6.52 -0.05 -15.21
C PRO A 417 -7.13 -1.34 -14.65
N LEU A 418 -8.46 -1.37 -14.47
CA LEU A 418 -9.21 -2.53 -13.97
C LEU A 418 -9.17 -3.70 -14.96
N THR A 419 -9.42 -3.42 -16.24
CA THR A 419 -9.35 -4.40 -17.33
C THR A 419 -7.95 -5.01 -17.44
N LEU A 420 -6.90 -4.18 -17.32
CA LEU A 420 -5.52 -4.64 -17.34
C LEU A 420 -5.20 -5.55 -16.14
N SER A 421 -5.67 -5.19 -14.93
CA SER A 421 -5.54 -6.03 -13.74
C SER A 421 -6.28 -7.36 -13.89
N ASN A 422 -7.57 -7.34 -14.28
CA ASN A 422 -8.38 -8.54 -14.47
C ASN A 422 -7.74 -9.53 -15.44
N LEU A 423 -7.30 -9.07 -16.61
CA LEU A 423 -6.65 -9.92 -17.61
C LEU A 423 -5.28 -10.44 -17.16
N LEU A 424 -4.54 -9.69 -16.32
CA LEU A 424 -3.28 -10.16 -15.75
C LEU A 424 -3.52 -11.30 -14.75
N TYR A 425 -4.50 -11.16 -13.85
CA TYR A 425 -4.87 -12.21 -12.90
C TYR A 425 -5.44 -13.45 -13.62
N GLU A 426 -6.26 -13.29 -14.67
CA GLU A 426 -6.67 -14.42 -15.52
C GLU A 426 -5.47 -15.15 -16.14
N THR A 427 -4.52 -14.40 -16.68
CA THR A 427 -3.38 -14.98 -17.42
C THR A 427 -2.40 -15.66 -16.49
N GLU A 428 -2.12 -15.09 -15.32
CA GLU A 428 -1.29 -15.71 -14.29
C GLU A 428 -1.97 -16.96 -13.70
N TYR A 429 -3.30 -16.97 -13.51
CA TYR A 429 -4.04 -18.18 -13.16
C TYR A 429 -3.82 -19.28 -14.20
N ILE A 430 -3.94 -18.95 -15.50
CA ILE A 430 -3.78 -19.93 -16.58
C ILE A 430 -2.35 -20.49 -16.60
N ILE A 431 -1.31 -19.65 -16.50
CA ILE A 431 0.09 -20.09 -16.47
C ILE A 431 0.35 -21.03 -15.27
N LEU A 432 -0.20 -20.73 -14.09
CA LEU A 432 -0.06 -21.57 -12.89
C LEU A 432 -0.96 -22.82 -12.91
N SER A 433 -1.91 -22.92 -13.84
CA SER A 433 -2.81 -24.08 -13.97
C SER A 433 -2.36 -25.11 -14.98
N VAL A 434 -1.27 -24.85 -15.72
CA VAL A 434 -0.64 -25.86 -16.58
C VAL A 434 0.01 -26.93 -15.68
N PRO A 435 -0.14 -28.24 -15.96
CA PRO A 435 0.53 -29.30 -15.20
C PRO A 435 2.06 -29.18 -15.23
N ASP A 436 2.71 -29.62 -14.15
CA ASP A 436 4.17 -29.79 -14.06
C ASP A 436 4.62 -30.90 -15.02
N CYS A 437 5.33 -30.50 -16.08
CA CYS A 437 5.92 -31.39 -17.09
C CYS A 437 7.42 -31.65 -16.85
N SER A 438 7.99 -31.22 -15.72
CA SER A 438 9.44 -31.33 -15.48
C SER A 438 9.94 -32.78 -15.44
N ARG A 439 9.13 -33.70 -14.91
CA ARG A 439 9.46 -35.13 -14.82
C ARG A 439 9.67 -35.79 -16.18
N ASP A 440 8.85 -35.44 -17.15
CA ASP A 440 8.85 -36.05 -18.49
C ASP A 440 10.21 -35.90 -19.21
N PHE A 441 10.96 -34.85 -18.90
CA PHE A 441 12.32 -34.66 -19.42
C PHE A 441 13.42 -35.01 -18.42
N LEU A 442 13.22 -34.80 -17.11
CA LEU A 442 14.21 -35.15 -16.09
C LEU A 442 14.42 -36.66 -16.00
N ASP A 443 13.34 -37.46 -15.96
CA ASP A 443 13.45 -38.92 -15.86
C ASP A 443 14.07 -39.50 -17.15
N PHE A 444 13.71 -38.96 -18.32
CA PHE A 444 14.28 -39.34 -19.62
C PHE A 444 15.77 -38.99 -19.78
N ASP A 445 16.26 -37.94 -19.12
CA ASP A 445 17.68 -37.57 -19.15
C ASP A 445 18.52 -38.33 -18.09
N LEU A 446 17.87 -38.91 -17.06
CA LEU A 446 18.49 -39.80 -16.08
C LEU A 446 18.54 -41.27 -16.53
N GLU A 447 17.64 -41.69 -17.42
CA GLU A 447 17.58 -43.07 -17.92
C GLU A 447 18.78 -43.47 -18.81
N THR A 448 19.32 -44.66 -18.56
CA THR A 448 20.32 -45.30 -19.45
C THR A 448 19.64 -45.83 -20.72
N LYS A 449 19.77 -45.09 -21.81
CA LYS A 449 19.04 -45.32 -23.07
C LYS A 449 19.49 -46.62 -23.77
N PRO A 450 18.63 -47.63 -23.95
CA PRO A 450 18.95 -48.80 -24.78
C PRO A 450 19.02 -48.40 -26.26
N GLU A 451 19.81 -49.10 -27.08
CA GLU A 451 20.24 -48.51 -28.37
C GLU A 451 19.13 -48.25 -29.40
N ARG A 452 18.08 -49.08 -29.48
CA ARG A 452 17.08 -49.00 -30.56
C ARG A 452 15.69 -49.46 -30.12
N ASP A 453 14.77 -48.51 -30.03
CA ASP A 453 13.33 -48.75 -30.09
C ASP A 453 12.63 -47.54 -30.72
N LYS A 454 11.41 -47.70 -31.24
CA LYS A 454 10.59 -46.58 -31.72
C LYS A 454 10.05 -45.76 -30.56
N ASP A 455 9.65 -46.43 -29.48
CA ASP A 455 9.13 -45.82 -28.26
C ASP A 455 10.12 -44.82 -27.65
N LEU A 456 11.43 -45.05 -27.82
CA LEU A 456 12.47 -44.09 -27.41
C LEU A 456 12.42 -42.77 -28.17
N GLN A 457 12.06 -42.78 -29.46
CA GLN A 457 11.99 -41.55 -30.26
C GLN A 457 10.74 -40.73 -29.90
N ASP A 458 9.62 -41.38 -29.59
CA ASP A 458 8.42 -40.67 -29.14
C ASP A 458 8.56 -40.17 -27.68
N ARG A 459 9.28 -40.90 -26.83
CA ARG A 459 9.71 -40.40 -25.51
C ARG A 459 10.70 -39.23 -25.62
N ASP A 460 11.67 -39.27 -26.54
CA ASP A 460 12.59 -38.17 -26.84
C ASP A 460 11.84 -36.90 -27.30
N ASN A 461 10.86 -37.06 -28.20
CA ASN A 461 9.99 -35.98 -28.66
C ASN A 461 9.15 -35.40 -27.51
N THR A 462 8.58 -36.26 -26.66
CA THR A 462 7.78 -35.85 -25.50
C THR A 462 8.64 -35.08 -24.50
N ALA A 463 9.81 -35.61 -24.14
CA ALA A 463 10.78 -34.95 -23.25
C ALA A 463 11.25 -33.61 -23.83
N HIS A 464 11.51 -33.51 -25.14
CA HIS A 464 11.84 -32.23 -25.79
C HIS A 464 10.71 -31.21 -25.61
N ALA A 465 9.48 -31.56 -25.99
CA ALA A 465 8.34 -30.67 -25.90
C ALA A 465 8.06 -30.22 -24.46
N ALA A 466 8.11 -31.14 -23.49
CA ALA A 466 8.01 -30.86 -22.06
C ALA A 466 9.06 -29.84 -21.58
N SER A 467 10.33 -30.02 -21.97
CA SER A 467 11.40 -29.09 -21.61
C SER A 467 11.26 -27.70 -22.25
N VAL A 468 10.64 -27.60 -23.43
CA VAL A 468 10.29 -26.32 -24.05
C VAL A 468 9.12 -25.66 -23.32
N VAL A 469 8.09 -26.42 -22.95
CA VAL A 469 6.93 -25.92 -22.17
C VAL A 469 7.38 -25.36 -20.82
N GLU A 470 8.13 -26.11 -20.02
CA GLU A 470 8.60 -25.65 -18.70
C GLU A 470 9.46 -24.38 -18.79
N ALA A 471 10.35 -24.32 -19.80
CA ALA A 471 11.13 -23.11 -20.05
C ALA A 471 10.25 -21.91 -20.45
N LEU A 472 9.23 -22.12 -21.27
CA LEU A 472 8.28 -21.07 -21.66
C LEU A 472 7.42 -20.60 -20.47
N LEU A 473 6.98 -21.51 -19.59
CA LEU A 473 6.22 -21.18 -18.38
C LEU A 473 7.08 -20.42 -17.36
N ALA A 474 8.32 -20.85 -17.12
CA ALA A 474 9.25 -20.15 -16.23
C ALA A 474 9.57 -18.74 -16.75
N ALA A 475 9.84 -18.59 -18.05
CA ALA A 475 10.08 -17.30 -18.67
C ALA A 475 8.82 -16.40 -18.67
N ALA A 476 7.63 -16.98 -18.90
CA ALA A 476 6.35 -16.28 -18.77
C ALA A 476 6.14 -15.72 -17.35
N GLN A 477 6.45 -16.49 -16.31
CA GLN A 477 6.37 -16.02 -14.92
C GLN A 477 7.40 -14.91 -14.63
N ILE A 478 8.65 -15.03 -15.10
CA ILE A 478 9.64 -13.95 -14.97
C ILE A 478 9.14 -12.66 -15.64
N PHE A 479 8.60 -12.75 -16.85
CA PHE A 479 8.05 -11.59 -17.57
C PHE A 479 6.84 -10.97 -16.86
N VAL A 480 5.89 -11.79 -16.37
CA VAL A 480 4.77 -11.31 -15.56
C VAL A 480 5.27 -10.58 -14.32
N TYR A 481 6.27 -11.13 -13.61
CA TYR A 481 6.72 -10.60 -12.33
C TYR A 481 7.58 -9.34 -12.51
N ALA A 482 8.47 -9.30 -13.51
CA ALA A 482 9.40 -8.20 -13.74
C ALA A 482 8.80 -7.06 -14.57
N ALA A 483 8.10 -7.36 -15.68
CA ALA A 483 7.68 -6.36 -16.65
C ALA A 483 6.20 -5.94 -16.49
N LEU A 484 5.30 -6.88 -16.15
CA LEU A 484 3.87 -6.57 -15.97
C LEU A 484 3.48 -6.24 -14.52
N ARG A 485 4.20 -6.79 -13.53
CA ARG A 485 4.01 -6.46 -12.11
C ARG A 485 5.09 -5.53 -11.55
N GLU A 486 6.24 -5.33 -12.19
CA GLU A 486 7.35 -4.48 -11.70
C GLU A 486 7.82 -4.86 -10.27
N LEU A 487 8.00 -6.16 -9.99
CA LEU A 487 8.66 -6.61 -8.76
C LEU A 487 10.16 -6.22 -8.76
N PRO A 488 10.77 -6.03 -7.57
CA PRO A 488 12.21 -5.77 -7.46
C PRO A 488 13.02 -6.94 -8.03
N THR A 489 13.94 -6.70 -8.96
CA THR A 489 14.73 -7.77 -9.64
C THR A 489 15.61 -8.58 -8.68
N ASN A 490 15.89 -8.06 -7.48
CA ASN A 490 16.57 -8.76 -6.39
C ASN A 490 15.63 -9.57 -5.47
N ALA A 491 14.33 -9.66 -5.78
CA ALA A 491 13.41 -10.54 -5.05
C ALA A 491 13.74 -12.01 -5.32
N LYS A 492 13.80 -12.83 -4.27
CA LYS A 492 14.26 -14.23 -4.31
C LYS A 492 13.46 -15.13 -5.27
N ILE A 493 12.22 -14.76 -5.59
CA ILE A 493 11.39 -15.45 -6.59
C ILE A 493 12.08 -15.54 -7.97
N PHE A 494 12.82 -14.51 -8.38
CA PHE A 494 13.54 -14.55 -9.66
C PHE A 494 14.67 -15.58 -9.66
N ALA A 495 15.35 -15.82 -8.53
CA ALA A 495 16.35 -16.89 -8.44
C ALA A 495 15.70 -18.28 -8.59
N ILE A 496 14.51 -18.50 -8.02
CA ILE A 496 13.76 -19.76 -8.17
C ILE A 496 13.33 -19.98 -9.62
N LEU A 497 12.77 -18.94 -10.26
CA LEU A 497 12.30 -19.04 -11.64
C LEU A 497 13.45 -19.17 -12.65
N LEU A 498 14.57 -18.47 -12.44
CA LEU A 498 15.80 -18.62 -13.23
C LEU A 498 16.38 -20.02 -13.12
N GLU A 499 16.35 -20.64 -11.93
CA GLU A 499 16.89 -22.00 -11.76
C GLU A 499 16.03 -23.06 -12.47
N ARG A 500 14.70 -22.98 -12.36
CA ARG A 500 13.80 -23.86 -13.15
C ARG A 500 14.02 -23.68 -14.65
N LEU A 501 14.14 -22.42 -15.10
CA LEU A 501 14.44 -22.11 -16.49
C LEU A 501 15.79 -22.68 -16.93
N ARG A 502 16.82 -22.59 -16.07
CA ARG A 502 18.15 -23.16 -16.32
C ARG A 502 18.07 -24.68 -16.48
N ILE A 503 17.37 -25.36 -15.58
CA ILE A 503 17.17 -26.82 -15.60
C ILE A 503 16.44 -27.26 -16.88
N ALA A 504 15.36 -26.57 -17.26
CA ALA A 504 14.60 -26.91 -18.47
C ALA A 504 15.38 -26.68 -19.79
N VAL A 505 16.27 -25.68 -19.81
CA VAL A 505 16.99 -25.27 -21.03
C VAL A 505 18.38 -25.93 -21.18
N ALA A 506 19.06 -26.23 -20.08
CA ALA A 506 20.44 -26.74 -20.04
C ALA A 506 20.51 -28.26 -19.80
N ARG A 507 19.75 -29.03 -20.58
CA ARG A 507 19.62 -30.49 -20.44
C ARG A 507 20.95 -31.24 -20.68
N PRO A 508 21.28 -32.26 -19.88
CA PRO A 508 22.53 -33.02 -20.03
C PRO A 508 22.69 -33.62 -21.43
N SER A 509 23.90 -33.52 -22.00
CA SER A 509 24.29 -34.13 -23.28
C SER A 509 23.44 -33.72 -24.51
N ILE A 510 22.59 -32.70 -24.40
CA ILE A 510 21.66 -32.25 -25.45
C ILE A 510 21.93 -30.78 -25.78
N CYS A 511 22.04 -30.44 -27.07
CA CYS A 511 22.21 -29.06 -27.51
C CYS A 511 20.87 -28.31 -27.48
N THR A 512 20.76 -27.25 -26.67
CA THR A 512 19.57 -26.40 -26.56
C THR A 512 19.07 -25.90 -27.93
N ILE A 513 19.97 -25.35 -28.76
CA ILE A 513 19.59 -24.77 -30.06
C ILE A 513 19.04 -25.85 -31.01
N TYR A 514 19.51 -27.10 -30.91
CA TYR A 514 18.96 -28.22 -31.67
C TYR A 514 17.52 -28.53 -31.26
N VAL A 515 17.22 -28.65 -29.96
CA VAL A 515 15.87 -28.92 -29.44
C VAL A 515 14.88 -27.84 -29.89
N TRP A 516 15.24 -26.57 -29.72
CA TRP A 516 14.34 -25.45 -30.05
C TRP A 516 14.23 -25.20 -31.57
N LYS A 517 15.16 -25.71 -32.39
CA LYS A 517 14.99 -25.82 -33.85
C LYS A 517 14.07 -26.98 -34.25
N LYS A 518 14.16 -28.13 -33.58
CA LYS A 518 13.27 -29.29 -33.78
C LYS A 518 11.81 -28.92 -33.48
N GLU A 519 11.56 -28.22 -32.37
CA GLU A 519 10.24 -27.65 -32.02
C GLU A 519 9.90 -26.33 -32.75
N ARG A 520 10.81 -25.80 -33.59
CA ARG A 520 10.66 -24.56 -34.39
C ARG A 520 10.46 -23.26 -33.61
N GLN A 521 10.72 -23.24 -32.30
CA GLN A 521 10.47 -22.11 -31.40
C GLN A 521 11.70 -21.21 -31.15
N LEU A 522 12.65 -21.11 -32.07
CA LEU A 522 13.89 -20.36 -31.87
C LEU A 522 13.68 -18.86 -31.54
N HIS A 523 12.64 -18.22 -32.09
CA HIS A 523 12.22 -16.86 -31.71
C HIS A 523 11.79 -16.74 -30.25
N MET A 524 11.17 -17.80 -29.70
CA MET A 524 10.74 -17.86 -28.31
C MET A 524 11.91 -18.11 -27.38
N LEU A 525 12.89 -18.93 -27.77
CA LEU A 525 14.13 -19.12 -27.00
C LEU A 525 14.91 -17.80 -26.84
N LEU A 526 15.01 -17.02 -27.92
CA LEU A 526 15.60 -15.68 -27.89
C LEU A 526 14.89 -14.75 -26.90
N TRP A 527 13.55 -14.73 -26.93
CA TRP A 527 12.74 -13.97 -25.96
C TRP A 527 12.97 -14.44 -24.53
N THR A 528 12.95 -15.76 -24.31
CA THR A 528 13.20 -16.42 -23.02
C THR A 528 14.56 -16.04 -22.43
N PHE A 529 15.64 -16.01 -23.22
CA PHE A 529 16.94 -15.58 -22.74
C PHE A 529 17.04 -14.07 -22.50
N VAL A 530 16.40 -13.22 -23.29
CA VAL A 530 16.35 -11.76 -23.00
C VAL A 530 15.55 -11.50 -21.71
N VAL A 531 14.46 -12.23 -21.47
CA VAL A 531 13.71 -12.17 -20.22
C VAL A 531 14.57 -12.64 -19.03
N ALA A 532 15.27 -13.76 -19.14
CA ALA A 532 16.19 -14.24 -18.11
C ALA A 532 17.32 -13.24 -17.83
N CYS A 533 18.00 -12.74 -18.86
CA CYS A 533 19.03 -11.70 -18.78
C CYS A 533 18.50 -10.39 -18.17
N SER A 534 17.19 -10.12 -18.23
CA SER A 534 16.63 -8.90 -17.63
C SER A 534 16.56 -8.93 -16.10
N VAL A 535 16.57 -10.13 -15.50
CA VAL A 535 16.52 -10.32 -14.03
C VAL A 535 17.75 -11.04 -13.46
N ALA A 536 18.61 -11.62 -14.29
CA ALA A 536 19.80 -12.35 -13.87
C ALA A 536 20.77 -11.45 -13.07
N PRO A 537 21.10 -11.81 -11.81
CA PRO A 537 21.97 -11.00 -10.96
C PRO A 537 23.40 -10.94 -11.52
N ALA A 538 24.04 -9.78 -11.41
CA ALA A 538 25.40 -9.57 -11.91
C ALA A 538 26.42 -10.54 -11.28
N GLY A 539 27.29 -11.12 -12.12
CA GLY A 539 28.24 -12.16 -11.74
C GLY A 539 28.18 -13.37 -12.69
N GLU A 540 28.80 -14.48 -12.27
CA GLU A 540 28.93 -15.72 -13.06
C GLU A 540 27.59 -16.31 -13.52
N CYS A 541 26.52 -16.13 -12.74
CA CYS A 541 25.18 -16.54 -13.14
C CYS A 541 24.70 -15.81 -14.39
N ARG A 542 25.09 -14.55 -14.60
CA ARG A 542 24.69 -13.71 -15.73
C ARG A 542 25.50 -13.98 -16.99
N SER A 543 26.81 -14.18 -16.89
CA SER A 543 27.66 -14.47 -18.06
C SER A 543 27.15 -15.68 -18.82
N TRP A 544 26.75 -16.75 -18.11
CA TRP A 544 26.18 -17.94 -18.73
C TRP A 544 24.93 -17.65 -19.57
N TRP A 545 24.02 -16.76 -19.14
CA TRP A 545 22.86 -16.37 -19.95
C TRP A 545 23.25 -15.51 -21.15
N ILE A 546 24.23 -14.60 -20.98
CA ILE A 546 24.75 -13.74 -22.06
C ILE A 546 25.47 -14.58 -23.14
N GLU A 547 26.25 -15.59 -22.76
CA GLU A 547 26.84 -16.57 -23.69
C GLU A 547 25.76 -17.27 -24.54
N ARG A 548 24.75 -17.88 -23.90
CA ARG A 548 23.69 -18.61 -24.62
C ARG A 548 22.80 -17.69 -25.46
N LEU A 549 22.63 -16.42 -25.05
CA LEU A 549 21.98 -15.39 -25.85
C LEU A 549 22.81 -15.04 -27.09
N THR A 550 24.14 -14.95 -26.95
CA THR A 550 25.07 -14.65 -28.03
C THR A 550 25.10 -15.77 -29.09
N ASP A 551 25.13 -17.05 -28.66
CA ASP A 551 25.04 -18.21 -29.56
C ASP A 551 23.85 -18.09 -30.55
N ILE A 552 22.69 -17.66 -30.04
CA ILE A 552 21.44 -17.56 -30.81
C ILE A 552 21.39 -16.29 -31.66
N ILE A 553 21.91 -15.17 -31.17
CA ILE A 553 22.03 -13.94 -31.96
C ILE A 553 22.90 -14.19 -33.21
N VAL A 554 23.98 -14.96 -33.07
CA VAL A 554 24.83 -15.41 -34.18
C VAL A 554 24.08 -16.36 -35.11
N ASP A 555 23.42 -17.40 -34.59
CA ASP A 555 22.69 -18.41 -35.39
C ASP A 555 21.51 -17.80 -36.17
N MET A 556 20.75 -16.90 -35.54
CA MET A 556 19.66 -16.13 -36.15
C MET A 556 20.15 -14.96 -37.02
N LYS A 557 21.47 -14.67 -37.02
CA LYS A 557 22.13 -13.62 -37.80
C LYS A 557 21.58 -12.21 -37.52
N ILE A 558 21.23 -11.95 -36.26
CA ILE A 558 20.73 -10.67 -35.77
C ILE A 558 21.91 -9.69 -35.70
N ARG A 559 21.86 -8.58 -36.46
CA ARG A 559 23.01 -7.69 -36.67
C ARG A 559 22.98 -6.42 -35.82
N SER A 560 21.82 -6.05 -35.28
CA SER A 560 21.65 -4.84 -34.50
C SER A 560 20.65 -5.02 -33.36
N ARG A 561 20.76 -4.15 -32.36
CA ARG A 561 19.75 -4.00 -31.30
C ARG A 561 18.34 -3.79 -31.86
N PHE A 562 18.20 -3.08 -32.98
CA PHE A 562 16.91 -2.85 -33.62
C PHE A 562 16.32 -4.14 -34.21
N ASP A 563 17.13 -4.97 -34.86
CA ASP A 563 16.70 -6.29 -35.35
C ASP A 563 16.25 -7.19 -34.20
N LEU A 564 17.00 -7.19 -33.07
CA LEU A 564 16.64 -7.92 -31.86
C LEU A 564 15.29 -7.43 -31.30
N GLU A 565 15.12 -6.12 -31.13
CA GLU A 565 13.87 -5.52 -30.65
C GLU A 565 12.68 -5.85 -31.57
N MET A 566 12.87 -5.79 -32.90
CA MET A 566 11.85 -6.14 -33.89
C MET A 566 11.43 -7.62 -33.91
N VAL A 567 12.22 -8.52 -33.32
CA VAL A 567 11.83 -9.91 -33.04
C VAL A 567 11.09 -10.01 -31.70
N LEU A 568 11.62 -9.39 -30.65
CA LEU A 568 11.04 -9.43 -29.30
C LEU A 568 9.66 -8.77 -29.20
N GLN A 569 9.45 -7.66 -29.94
CA GLN A 569 8.17 -6.96 -30.05
C GLN A 569 7.03 -7.83 -30.62
N ARG A 570 7.34 -8.98 -31.25
CA ARG A 570 6.34 -9.93 -31.75
C ARG A 570 5.89 -10.93 -30.69
N VAL A 571 6.62 -11.09 -29.58
CA VAL A 571 6.33 -12.15 -28.59
C VAL A 571 5.57 -11.60 -27.39
N ALA A 572 6.23 -10.75 -26.60
CA ALA A 572 5.63 -9.97 -25.52
C ALA A 572 6.63 -8.89 -25.09
N TRP A 573 6.28 -7.62 -25.28
CA TRP A 573 7.19 -6.49 -25.08
C TRP A 573 6.52 -5.32 -24.38
N VAL A 574 7.08 -4.92 -23.23
CA VAL A 574 6.73 -3.69 -22.52
C VAL A 574 7.87 -2.70 -22.69
N ASP A 575 7.62 -1.65 -23.45
CA ASP A 575 8.58 -0.61 -23.81
C ASP A 575 9.21 0.08 -22.58
N THR A 576 8.40 0.42 -21.58
CA THR A 576 8.89 1.08 -20.36
C THR A 576 9.82 0.22 -19.52
N TYR A 577 9.76 -1.11 -19.65
CA TYR A 577 10.66 -2.05 -18.96
C TYR A 577 11.90 -2.32 -19.80
N PHE A 578 11.74 -2.90 -21.00
CA PHE A 578 12.89 -3.39 -21.75
C PHE A 578 13.78 -2.28 -22.31
N ASN A 579 13.27 -1.07 -22.56
CA ASN A 579 14.12 0.04 -23.06
C ASN A 579 15.23 0.43 -22.08
N SER A 580 15.03 0.24 -20.76
CA SER A 580 16.08 0.48 -19.76
C SER A 580 17.08 -0.67 -19.61
N VAL A 581 16.77 -1.87 -20.12
CA VAL A 581 17.56 -3.09 -19.88
C VAL A 581 18.29 -3.56 -21.15
N LEU A 582 17.67 -3.43 -22.33
CA LEU A 582 18.21 -3.92 -23.60
C LEU A 582 19.51 -3.20 -24.02
N GLY A 583 19.75 -1.98 -23.53
CA GLY A 583 20.99 -1.23 -23.80
C GLY A 583 22.22 -1.94 -23.24
N ALA A 584 22.31 -2.05 -21.92
CA ALA A 584 23.40 -2.75 -21.24
C ALA A 584 23.53 -4.22 -21.70
N MET A 585 22.41 -4.91 -21.89
CA MET A 585 22.43 -6.30 -22.37
C MET A 585 23.04 -6.45 -23.78
N TRP A 586 22.77 -5.51 -24.69
CA TRP A 586 23.39 -5.52 -26.02
C TRP A 586 24.87 -5.15 -25.97
N GLU A 587 25.27 -4.25 -25.06
CA GLU A 587 26.68 -3.93 -24.80
C GLU A 587 27.45 -5.12 -24.22
N GLU A 588 26.83 -5.92 -23.34
CA GLU A 588 27.40 -7.18 -22.80
C GLU A 588 27.55 -8.26 -23.87
N VAL A 589 26.53 -8.44 -24.73
CA VAL A 589 26.59 -9.37 -25.88
C VAL A 589 27.67 -8.94 -26.89
N ALA A 590 27.90 -7.64 -27.08
CA ALA A 590 28.94 -7.12 -27.96
C ALA A 590 30.37 -7.13 -27.36
N GLN A 591 30.54 -7.67 -26.15
CA GLN A 591 31.83 -7.86 -25.47
C GLN A 591 32.28 -9.35 -25.40
N GLN A 592 31.47 -10.27 -25.93
CA GLN A 592 31.78 -11.69 -26.12
C GLN A 592 32.42 -11.92 -27.51
#